data_AF-A0A9E5D4A4-F1
#
_entry.id   AF-A0A9E5D4A4-F1
#
_cell.length_a   1.000
_cell.length_b   1.000
_cell.length_c   1.000
_cell.angle_alpha   90.00
_cell.angle_beta   90.00
_cell.angle_gamma   90.00
#
_symmetry.space_group_name_H-M   'P 1'
#
loop_
_entity.id
_entity.type
_entity.pdbx_description
1 polymer ?
#
loop_
_entity_poly.entity_id
_entity_poly.type
_entity_poly.pdbx_seq_one_letter_code
_entity_poly.pdbx_strand_id
1 'polypeptide(L)'
;MPPPTVCRAVWLGGMDYLEAHELQLALVEKVHSGQEPNTMLMLEHPHVYTKGRLSKESDVLLPEEELAAKGIPVHETDRGGLVTYHG
;
A
#
# COMPACT_ATOMS: atom_id res chain seq x y z
N MET A 1 31.40 15.79 -1.14
CA MET A 1 30.00 15.39 -1.43
C MET A 1 29.73 14.11 -0.65
N PRO A 2 28.60 13.98 0.06
CA PRO A 2 28.20 12.68 0.58
C PRO A 2 28.07 11.68 -0.58
N PRO A 3 28.40 10.40 -0.38
CA PRO A 3 28.22 9.39 -1.40
C PRO A 3 26.75 9.36 -1.86
N PRO A 4 26.47 9.08 -3.14
CA PRO A 4 25.09 8.99 -3.62
C PRO A 4 24.37 7.90 -2.84
N THR A 5 23.23 8.26 -2.26
CA THR A 5 22.35 7.30 -1.60
C THR A 5 21.75 6.39 -2.67
N VAL A 6 22.20 5.14 -2.73
CA VAL A 6 21.70 4.15 -3.70
C VAL A 6 20.23 3.86 -3.38
N CYS A 7 19.36 3.97 -4.39
CA CYS A 7 17.96 3.55 -4.32
C CYS A 7 17.71 2.44 -5.32
N ARG A 8 17.29 1.28 -4.83
CA ARG A 8 16.87 0.13 -5.65
C ARG A 8 15.43 0.36 -6.11
N ALA A 9 15.20 0.40 -7.41
CA ALA A 9 13.85 0.40 -7.99
C ALA A 9 13.45 -1.02 -8.40
N VAL A 10 12.25 -1.46 -8.03
CA VAL A 10 11.72 -2.79 -8.35
C VAL A 10 10.33 -2.65 -8.95
N TRP A 11 10.11 -3.25 -10.12
CA TRP A 11 8.79 -3.43 -10.71
C TRP A 11 8.24 -4.81 -10.32
N LEU A 12 7.12 -4.84 -9.60
CA LEU A 12 6.49 -6.08 -9.12
C LEU A 12 5.32 -6.55 -10.00
N GLY A 13 4.84 -5.72 -10.93
CA GLY A 13 3.64 -6.04 -11.71
C GLY A 13 2.36 -5.88 -10.89
N GLY A 14 1.35 -6.71 -11.20
CA GLY A 14 0.12 -6.80 -10.44
C GLY A 14 0.31 -7.61 -9.14
N MET A 15 -0.07 -7.06 -8.00
CA MET A 15 0.09 -7.70 -6.69
C MET A 15 -1.09 -7.37 -5.76
N ASP A 16 -1.50 -8.34 -4.95
CA ASP A 16 -2.53 -8.12 -3.92
C ASP A 16 -2.09 -7.03 -2.92
N TYR A 17 -3.06 -6.28 -2.39
CA TYR A 17 -2.78 -5.17 -1.49
C TYR A 17 -2.11 -5.64 -0.19
N LEU A 18 -2.61 -6.71 0.43
CA LEU A 18 -2.10 -7.19 1.70
C LEU A 18 -0.71 -7.83 1.53
N GLU A 19 -0.49 -8.58 0.45
CA GLU A 19 0.84 -9.12 0.13
C GLU A 19 1.88 -8.00 -0.06
N ALA A 20 1.52 -6.94 -0.79
CA ALA A 20 2.40 -5.79 -0.97
C ALA A 20 2.65 -5.04 0.35
N HIS A 21 1.65 -4.95 1.22
CA HIS A 21 1.78 -4.32 2.52
C HIS A 21 2.70 -5.13 3.45
N GLU A 22 2.60 -6.45 3.46
CA GLU A 22 3.52 -7.33 4.19
C GLU A 22 4.97 -7.18 3.70
N LEU A 23 5.17 -7.10 2.38
CA LEU A 23 6.48 -6.85 1.79
C LEU A 23 7.03 -5.48 2.23
N GLN A 24 6.20 -4.44 2.25
CA GLN A 24 6.59 -3.12 2.74
C GLN A 24 7.07 -3.20 4.20
N LEU A 25 6.30 -3.82 5.09
CA LEU A 25 6.67 -3.99 6.50
C LEU A 25 7.99 -4.76 6.68
N ALA A 26 8.18 -5.84 5.91
CA ALA A 26 9.41 -6.63 5.94
C ALA A 26 10.64 -5.85 5.46
N LEU A 27 10.46 -4.92 4.51
CA LEU A 27 11.53 -4.08 3.99
C LEU A 27 11.86 -2.91 4.91
N VAL A 28 10.87 -2.35 5.63
CA VAL A 28 11.07 -1.20 6.52
C VAL A 28 12.22 -1.48 7.52
N GLU A 29 12.19 -2.61 8.21
CA GLU A 29 13.23 -2.94 9.21
C GLU A 29 14.61 -3.14 8.58
N LYS A 30 14.67 -3.79 7.41
CA LYS A 30 15.92 -4.05 6.70
C LYS A 30 16.55 -2.76 6.16
N VAL A 31 15.73 -1.84 5.65
CA VAL A 31 16.19 -0.53 5.18
C VAL A 31 16.61 0.33 6.38
N HIS A 32 15.82 0.33 7.45
CA HIS A 32 16.12 1.10 8.66
C HIS A 32 17.43 0.68 9.33
N SER A 33 17.69 -0.63 9.40
CA SER A 33 18.93 -1.20 9.94
C SER A 33 20.12 -1.17 8.96
N GLY A 34 19.92 -0.71 7.72
CA GLY A 34 20.97 -0.65 6.69
C GLY A 34 21.36 -1.99 6.08
N GLN A 35 20.58 -3.05 6.32
CA GLN A 35 20.77 -4.37 5.68
C GLN A 35 20.37 -4.38 4.21
N GLU A 36 19.49 -3.47 3.81
CA GLU A 36 19.01 -3.28 2.44
C GLU A 36 19.13 -1.80 2.04
N PRO A 37 19.40 -1.47 0.77
CA PRO A 37 19.37 -0.08 0.31
C PRO A 37 17.93 0.46 0.33
N ASN A 38 17.80 1.79 0.29
CA ASN A 38 16.51 2.44 0.04
C ASN A 38 15.84 1.78 -1.17
N THR A 39 14.56 1.45 -1.04
CA THR A 39 13.85 0.65 -2.04
C THR A 39 12.58 1.36 -2.49
N MET A 40 12.41 1.53 -3.80
CA MET A 40 11.20 2.01 -4.44
C MET A 40 10.49 0.81 -5.07
N LEU A 41 9.33 0.47 -4.53
CA LEU A 41 8.44 -0.54 -5.11
C LEU A 41 7.48 0.15 -6.07
N MET A 42 7.36 -0.40 -7.27
CA MET A 42 6.40 0.01 -8.28
C MET A 42 5.55 -1.21 -8.62
N LEU A 43 4.23 -1.04 -8.59
CA LEU A 43 3.27 -2.13 -8.74
C LEU A 43 1.89 -1.57 -9.10
N GLU A 44 1.00 -2.47 -9.52
CA GLU A 44 -0.43 -2.23 -9.68
C GLU A 44 -1.19 -3.17 -8.74
N HIS A 45 -2.34 -2.74 -8.22
CA HIS A 45 -3.21 -3.58 -7.39
C HIS A 45 -4.43 -4.02 -8.19
N PRO A 46 -5.01 -5.20 -7.91
CA PRO A 46 -6.44 -5.41 -8.18
C PRO A 46 -7.29 -4.35 -7.46
N HIS A 47 -8.53 -4.14 -7.92
CA HIS A 47 -9.44 -3.15 -7.34
C HIS A 47 -9.51 -3.24 -5.82
N VAL A 48 -9.15 -2.15 -5.12
CA VAL A 48 -9.15 -2.11 -3.65
C VAL A 48 -9.37 -0.69 -3.14
N TYR A 49 -10.15 -0.56 -2.07
CA TYR A 49 -10.20 0.67 -1.28
C TYR A 49 -9.32 0.53 -0.05
N THR A 50 -8.59 1.58 0.29
CA THR A 50 -7.84 1.65 1.56
C THR A 50 -8.29 2.84 2.37
N LYS A 51 -8.61 2.63 3.65
CA LYS A 51 -8.97 3.68 4.61
C LYS A 51 -7.71 4.08 5.39
N GLY A 52 -7.26 5.32 5.22
CA GLY A 52 -6.20 5.90 6.05
C GLY A 52 -6.74 6.39 7.40
N ARG A 53 -5.85 6.86 8.29
CA ARG A 53 -6.17 7.26 9.68
C ARG A 53 -7.26 8.32 9.85
N LEU A 54 -7.55 9.12 8.83
CA LEU A 54 -8.56 10.18 8.89
C LEU A 54 -9.90 9.76 8.27
N SER A 55 -10.00 8.53 7.78
CA SER A 55 -11.21 8.04 7.09
C SER A 55 -12.35 7.83 8.07
N LYS A 56 -13.56 8.11 7.60
CA LYS A 56 -14.83 7.80 8.28
C LYS A 56 -15.58 6.73 7.49
N GLU A 57 -16.50 6.03 8.14
CA GLU A 57 -17.38 5.07 7.44
C GLU A 57 -18.14 5.74 6.28
N SER A 58 -18.53 7.01 6.44
CA SER A 58 -19.22 7.79 5.40
C SER A 58 -18.37 8.10 4.16
N ASP A 59 -17.06 7.90 4.22
CA ASP A 59 -16.18 8.21 3.08
C ASP A 59 -16.24 7.13 1.99
N VAL A 60 -16.70 5.92 2.35
CA VAL A 60 -17.03 4.86 1.40
C VAL A 60 -18.52 4.97 1.08
N LEU A 61 -18.84 5.39 -0.15
CA LEU A 61 -20.22 5.70 -0.54
C LEU A 61 -21.10 4.46 -0.75
N LEU A 62 -20.48 3.33 -1.13
CA LEU A 62 -21.18 2.07 -1.32
C LEU A 62 -21.15 1.23 -0.04
N PRO A 63 -22.26 0.55 0.31
CA PRO A 63 -22.25 -0.42 1.39
C PRO A 63 -21.20 -1.52 1.16
N GLU A 64 -20.62 -2.03 2.24
CA GLU A 64 -19.61 -3.09 2.20
C GLU A 64 -20.10 -4.34 1.45
N GLU A 65 -21.38 -4.70 1.60
CA GLU A 65 -22.02 -5.81 0.89
C GLU A 65 -22.01 -5.62 -0.63
N GLU A 66 -22.22 -4.39 -1.12
CA GLU A 66 -22.18 -4.09 -2.56
C GLU A 66 -20.76 -4.12 -3.12
N LEU A 67 -19.78 -3.66 -2.33
CA LEU A 67 -18.38 -3.73 -2.69
C LEU A 67 -17.89 -5.18 -2.73
N ALA A 68 -18.29 -6.00 -1.75
CA ALA A 68 -18.03 -7.42 -1.72
C ALA A 68 -18.65 -8.14 -2.92
N ALA A 69 -19.88 -7.82 -3.30
CA ALA A 69 -20.53 -8.36 -4.50
C ALA A 69 -19.80 -7.97 -5.81
N LYS A 70 -19.08 -6.85 -5.81
CA LYS A 70 -18.21 -6.40 -6.91
C LYS A 70 -16.78 -6.95 -6.83
N GLY A 71 -16.44 -7.68 -5.77
CA GLY A 71 -15.09 -8.19 -5.53
C GLY A 71 -14.06 -7.12 -5.20
N ILE A 72 -14.48 -5.98 -4.63
CA ILE A 72 -13.61 -4.86 -4.27
C ILE A 72 -13.44 -4.83 -2.75
N PRO A 73 -12.33 -5.35 -2.21
CA PRO A 73 -12.07 -5.29 -0.77
C PRO A 73 -11.84 -3.85 -0.29
N VAL A 74 -12.16 -3.63 1.00
CA VAL A 74 -11.83 -2.40 1.74
C VAL A 74 -10.89 -2.79 2.88
N HIS A 75 -9.72 -2.16 2.94
CA HIS A 75 -8.73 -2.40 3.99
C HIS A 75 -8.45 -1.15 4.82
N GLU A 76 -8.35 -1.30 6.13
CA GLU A 76 -7.84 -0.24 7.00
C GLU A 76 -6.32 -0.26 7.03
N THR A 77 -5.74 0.94 7.08
CA THR A 77 -4.30 1.14 6.94
C THR A 77 -3.87 2.27 7.87
N ASP A 78 -2.61 2.26 8.28
CA ASP A 78 -2.09 3.27 9.20
C ASP A 78 -1.49 4.49 8.47
N ARG A 79 -1.63 4.58 7.15
CA ARG A 79 -1.21 5.77 6.39
C ARG A 79 -2.02 7.00 6.78
N GLY A 80 -1.43 8.17 6.57
CA GLY A 80 -2.16 9.43 6.64
C GLY A 80 -3.22 9.56 5.54
N GLY A 81 -4.14 10.50 5.74
CA GLY A 81 -5.18 10.83 4.75
C GLY A 81 -6.48 10.05 4.91
N LEU A 82 -7.41 10.31 3.98
CA LEU A 82 -8.73 9.72 3.89
C LEU A 82 -8.70 8.40 3.09
N VAL A 83 -9.88 7.89 2.72
CA VAL A 83 -10.03 6.76 1.80
C VAL A 83 -9.40 7.06 0.44
N THR A 84 -8.82 6.03 -0.19
CA THR A 84 -8.39 6.09 -1.59
C THR A 84 -8.62 4.75 -2.27
N TYR A 85 -8.65 4.77 -3.59
CA TYR A 85 -8.86 3.61 -4.45
C TYR A 85 -7.58 3.30 -5.23
N HIS A 86 -7.27 2.02 -5.39
CA HIS A 86 -6.23 1.51 -6.27
C HIS A 86 -6.81 0.46 -7.21
N GLY A 87 -6.31 0.42 -8.44
CA GLY A 87 -6.75 -0.52 -9.48
C GLY A 87 -6.34 -0.06 -10.87
#